data_AF-A0A0Q5D634-F1
#
_entry.id   AF-A0A0Q5D634-F1
#
_cell.length_a   1.000
_cell.length_b   1.000
_cell.length_c   1.000
_cell.angle_alpha   90.00
_cell.angle_beta   90.00
_cell.angle_gamma   90.00
#
_symmetry.space_group_name_H-M   'P 1'
#
loop_
_entity.id
_entity.type
_entity.pdbx_description
1 polymer ?
#
loop_
_entity_poly.entity_id
_entity_poly.type
_entity_poly.pdbx_seq_one_letter_code
_entity_poly.pdbx_strand_id
1 'polypeptide(L)'
;MLPDEFARTVLAGSLGVAWDSANPIRANLFAAGMREVVTYILHLLAPEEAVKSCDWYEAYREKQKKDCEKLKIEFKDQPTRVHRMVYATQGGISDKVLEELGIDIGDAHKRLRAVVDDLSKHTHVRPGTLVNGDEAVAVFMEQALEAMMRFLSAVADVRSAISVAVSEHANDLAIDALTDSVVQELDELSTHTVVDEVIADDIRVVEIGPRDVKLDVRGTVYVELNYGSSSDFRRGDGASMRGKYPFLVRMVAPVADLKPGIVGRVRVDNSSFFE
;
A
#
# COMPACT_ATOMS: atom_id res chain seq x y z
N MET A 1 2.25 16.18 -0.77
CA MET A 1 2.48 16.87 0.53
C MET A 1 3.70 16.21 1.17
N LEU A 2 4.66 16.98 1.70
CA LEU A 2 5.87 16.40 2.33
C LEU A 2 5.54 15.73 3.68
N PRO A 3 6.21 14.62 4.02
CA PRO A 3 5.80 13.75 5.14
C PRO A 3 5.98 14.40 6.51
N ASP A 4 7.02 15.22 6.71
CA ASP A 4 7.36 15.76 8.03
C ASP A 4 8.19 17.07 7.95
N GLU A 5 8.60 17.57 9.10
CA GLU A 5 9.42 18.78 9.25
C GLU A 5 10.84 18.61 8.68
N PHE A 6 11.43 17.41 8.77
CA PHE A 6 12.75 17.16 8.21
C PHE A 6 12.75 17.35 6.70
N ALA A 7 11.81 16.70 5.98
CA ALA A 7 11.69 16.85 4.54
C ALA A 7 11.42 18.31 4.12
N ARG A 8 10.62 19.05 4.90
CA ARG A 8 10.37 20.48 4.68
C ARG A 8 11.62 21.32 4.87
N THR A 9 12.41 21.03 5.89
CA THR A 9 13.67 21.73 6.19
C THR A 9 14.69 21.51 5.09
N VAL A 10 14.86 20.27 4.62
CA VAL A 10 15.77 19.96 3.51
C VAL A 10 15.32 20.69 2.23
N LEU A 11 14.03 20.67 1.88
CA LEU A 11 13.53 21.39 0.72
C LEU A 11 13.76 22.91 0.84
N ALA A 12 13.41 23.51 1.98
CA ALA A 12 13.56 24.94 2.22
C ALA A 12 15.03 25.39 2.18
N GLY A 13 15.93 24.63 2.81
CA GLY A 13 17.37 24.88 2.75
C GLY A 13 17.92 24.77 1.33
N SER A 14 17.46 23.77 0.58
CA SER A 14 17.84 23.59 -0.83
C SER A 14 17.41 24.77 -1.69
N LEU A 15 16.18 25.26 -1.52
CA LEU A 15 15.66 26.45 -2.20
C LEU A 15 16.45 27.70 -1.83
N GLY A 16 16.78 27.88 -0.54
CA GLY A 16 17.60 28.99 -0.07
C GLY A 16 18.97 29.02 -0.73
N VAL A 17 19.63 27.87 -0.85
CA VAL A 17 20.90 27.75 -1.58
C VAL A 17 20.72 28.06 -3.06
N ALA A 18 19.64 27.59 -3.69
CA ALA A 18 19.36 27.82 -5.09
C ALA A 18 19.19 29.30 -5.46
N TRP A 19 18.72 30.13 -4.52
CA TRP A 19 18.58 31.59 -4.67
C TRP A 19 19.83 32.40 -4.27
N ASP A 20 20.87 31.76 -3.76
CA ASP A 20 22.13 32.44 -3.47
C ASP A 20 22.93 32.66 -4.76
N SER A 21 22.68 33.78 -5.45
CA SER A 21 23.36 34.10 -6.71
C SER A 21 24.88 34.19 -6.61
N ALA A 22 25.45 34.35 -5.41
CA ALA A 22 26.89 34.36 -5.18
C ALA A 22 27.49 32.93 -5.17
N ASN A 23 26.67 31.90 -4.98
CA ASN A 23 27.10 30.51 -4.95
C ASN A 23 27.16 29.93 -6.38
N PRO A 24 28.36 29.55 -6.88
CA PRO A 24 28.54 29.05 -8.25
C PRO A 24 28.07 27.60 -8.44
N ILE A 25 27.77 26.87 -7.36
CA ILE A 25 27.30 25.48 -7.40
C ILE A 25 25.87 25.34 -6.86
N ARG A 26 25.11 26.45 -6.79
CA ARG A 26 23.78 26.50 -6.19
C ARG A 26 22.77 25.52 -6.79
N ALA A 27 22.77 25.36 -8.12
CA ALA A 27 21.91 24.38 -8.79
C ALA A 27 22.26 22.94 -8.40
N ASN A 28 23.55 22.65 -8.25
CA ASN A 28 24.05 21.33 -7.88
C ASN A 28 23.68 20.98 -6.44
N LEU A 29 23.79 21.94 -5.52
CA LEU A 29 23.39 21.79 -4.13
C LEU A 29 21.87 21.65 -3.98
N PHE A 30 21.10 22.43 -4.75
CA PHE A 30 19.64 22.27 -4.84
C PHE A 30 19.25 20.85 -5.26
N ALA A 31 19.89 20.34 -6.32
CA ALA A 31 19.62 19.00 -6.82
C ALA A 31 20.01 17.92 -5.81
N ALA A 32 21.15 18.06 -5.13
CA ALA A 32 21.53 17.15 -4.06
C ALA A 32 20.45 17.10 -2.97
N GLY A 33 19.92 18.25 -2.56
CA GLY A 33 18.82 18.31 -1.61
C GLY A 33 17.53 17.65 -2.10
N MET A 34 17.18 17.79 -3.39
CA MET A 34 16.00 17.11 -3.95
C MET A 34 16.16 15.59 -3.93
N ARG A 35 17.37 15.09 -4.21
CA ARG A 35 17.69 13.67 -4.08
C ARG A 35 17.54 13.19 -2.64
N GLU A 36 18.02 13.96 -1.67
CA GLU A 36 17.89 13.60 -0.25
C GLU A 36 16.42 13.55 0.20
N VAL A 37 15.58 14.51 -0.23
CA VAL A 37 14.14 14.48 0.04
C VAL A 37 13.49 13.21 -0.52
N VAL A 38 13.75 12.87 -1.78
CA VAL A 38 13.19 11.66 -2.41
C VAL A 38 13.70 10.38 -1.74
N THR A 39 14.99 10.34 -1.42
CA THR A 39 15.61 9.20 -0.73
C THR A 39 14.98 9.01 0.64
N TYR A 40 14.85 10.08 1.41
CA TYR A 40 14.20 10.06 2.72
C TYR A 40 12.75 9.57 2.64
N ILE A 41 11.95 10.09 1.70
CA ILE A 41 10.57 9.63 1.50
C ILE A 41 10.53 8.13 1.17
N LEU A 42 11.43 7.64 0.31
CA LEU A 42 11.51 6.21 0.01
C LEU A 42 11.94 5.37 1.22
N HIS A 43 12.77 5.89 2.12
CA HIS A 43 13.10 5.21 3.37
C HIS A 43 11.90 5.12 4.31
N LEU A 44 11.02 6.13 4.32
CA LEU A 44 9.78 6.09 5.08
C LEU A 44 8.76 5.10 4.48
N LEU A 45 8.59 5.12 3.16
CA LEU A 45 7.64 4.25 2.46
C LEU A 45 8.10 2.78 2.38
N ALA A 46 9.42 2.57 2.36
CA ALA A 46 10.03 1.26 2.27
C ALA A 46 11.18 1.13 3.27
N PRO A 47 10.87 0.96 4.57
CA PRO A 47 11.87 0.70 5.60
C PRO A 47 12.73 -0.53 5.25
N GLU A 48 14.00 -0.50 5.63
CA GLU A 48 14.94 -1.56 5.25
C GLU A 48 14.50 -2.96 5.69
N GLU A 49 14.06 -3.10 6.94
CA GLU A 49 13.59 -4.37 7.49
C GLU A 49 12.34 -4.88 6.75
N ALA A 50 11.46 -3.96 6.34
CA ALA A 50 10.25 -4.32 5.61
C ALA A 50 10.61 -4.87 4.22
N VAL A 51 11.50 -4.21 3.47
CA VAL A 51 11.99 -4.70 2.17
C VAL A 51 12.69 -6.05 2.32
N LYS A 52 13.55 -6.18 3.33
CA LYS A 52 14.28 -7.43 3.62
C LYS A 52 13.37 -8.60 3.98
N SER A 53 12.19 -8.30 4.52
CA SER A 53 11.21 -9.31 4.89
C SER A 53 10.42 -9.86 3.69
N CYS A 54 10.52 -9.27 2.49
CA CYS A 54 9.79 -9.72 1.32
C CYS A 54 10.41 -10.96 0.66
N ASP A 55 9.58 -11.91 0.22
CA ASP A 55 10.02 -13.11 -0.51
C ASP A 55 10.73 -12.77 -1.83
N TRP A 56 10.23 -11.76 -2.56
CA TRP A 56 10.85 -11.31 -3.80
C TRP A 56 12.24 -10.70 -3.57
N TYR A 57 12.49 -10.11 -2.39
CA TYR A 57 13.81 -9.56 -2.04
C TYR A 57 14.78 -10.65 -1.63
N GLU A 58 14.32 -11.67 -0.91
CA GLU A 58 15.13 -12.84 -0.57
C GLU A 58 15.65 -13.55 -1.82
N ALA A 59 14.79 -13.75 -2.83
CA ALA A 59 15.20 -14.32 -4.11
C ALA A 59 16.28 -13.48 -4.82
N TYR A 60 16.15 -12.15 -4.79
CA TYR A 60 17.16 -11.22 -5.30
C TYR A 60 18.48 -11.34 -4.53
N ARG A 61 18.41 -11.33 -3.19
CA ARG A 61 19.56 -11.40 -2.28
C ARG A 61 20.39 -12.65 -2.52
N GLU A 62 19.76 -13.81 -2.60
CA GLU A 62 20.45 -15.09 -2.85
C GLU A 62 21.13 -15.11 -4.23
N LYS A 63 20.50 -14.53 -5.25
CA LYS A 63 21.12 -14.37 -6.57
C LYS A 63 22.32 -13.43 -6.52
N GLN A 64 22.17 -12.27 -5.88
CA GLN A 64 23.23 -11.27 -5.80
C GLN A 64 24.44 -11.78 -5.02
N LYS A 65 24.22 -12.53 -3.92
CA LYS A 65 25.28 -13.16 -3.15
C LYS A 65 26.11 -14.12 -4.00
N LYS A 66 25.47 -14.98 -4.79
CA LYS A 66 26.14 -15.89 -5.73
C LYS A 66 26.94 -15.14 -6.79
N ASP A 67 26.42 -14.03 -7.31
CA ASP A 67 27.12 -13.23 -8.32
C ASP A 67 28.32 -12.47 -7.73
N CYS A 68 28.19 -11.95 -6.50
CA CYS A 68 29.30 -11.37 -5.73
C CYS A 68 30.40 -12.39 -5.45
N GLU A 69 30.04 -13.62 -5.04
CA GLU A 69 31.00 -14.72 -4.84
C GLU A 69 31.78 -15.05 -6.12
N LYS A 70 31.10 -15.13 -7.27
CA LYS A 70 31.75 -15.35 -8.58
C LYS A 70 32.71 -14.22 -8.94
N LEU A 71 32.32 -12.98 -8.67
CA LEU A 71 33.11 -11.78 -8.99
C LEU A 71 34.17 -11.46 -7.93
N LYS A 72 34.21 -12.21 -6.81
CA LYS A 72 35.09 -11.96 -5.65
C LYS A 72 34.92 -10.54 -5.07
N ILE A 73 33.68 -10.05 -5.06
CA ILE A 73 33.30 -8.76 -4.49
C ILE A 73 32.51 -9.03 -3.21
N GLU A 74 32.70 -8.19 -2.20
CA GLU A 74 31.91 -8.24 -0.97
C GLU A 74 30.41 -8.02 -1.26
N PHE A 75 29.57 -8.92 -0.78
CA PHE A 75 28.12 -8.76 -0.84
C PHE A 75 27.65 -7.78 0.24
N LYS A 76 26.92 -6.73 -0.16
CA LYS A 76 26.29 -5.78 0.76
C LYS A 76 24.79 -5.97 0.74
N ASP A 77 24.26 -6.43 1.87
CA ASP A 77 22.85 -6.70 2.07
C ASP A 77 22.07 -5.40 2.33
N GLN A 78 21.94 -4.57 1.29
CA GLN A 78 21.29 -3.27 1.38
C GLN A 78 20.30 -3.08 0.24
N PRO A 79 19.02 -2.79 0.55
CA PRO A 79 18.04 -2.44 -0.48
C PRO A 79 18.46 -1.20 -1.27
N THR A 80 18.54 -1.37 -2.59
CA THR A 80 18.76 -0.26 -3.52
C THR A 80 17.54 0.66 -3.56
N ARG A 81 17.70 1.87 -4.12
CA ARG A 81 16.58 2.77 -4.40
C ARG A 81 15.48 2.11 -5.25
N VAL A 82 15.87 1.23 -6.19
CA VAL A 82 14.91 0.49 -7.02
C VAL A 82 14.11 -0.51 -6.18
N HIS A 83 14.73 -1.24 -5.25
CA HIS A 83 13.99 -2.15 -4.36
C HIS A 83 13.03 -1.40 -3.45
N ARG A 84 13.45 -0.24 -2.93
CA ARG A 84 12.57 0.62 -2.12
C ARG A 84 11.38 1.15 -2.92
N MET A 85 11.62 1.50 -4.18
CA MET A 85 10.55 1.92 -5.09
C MET A 85 9.55 0.79 -5.37
N VAL A 86 10.03 -0.43 -5.67
CA VAL A 86 9.18 -1.62 -5.85
C VAL A 86 8.36 -1.87 -4.58
N TYR A 87 8.98 -1.85 -3.40
CA TYR A 87 8.23 -2.02 -2.15
C TYR A 87 7.21 -0.91 -1.91
N ALA A 88 7.58 0.35 -2.17
CA ALA A 88 6.67 1.49 -1.99
C ALA A 88 5.42 1.38 -2.88
N THR A 89 5.52 0.72 -4.04
CA THR A 89 4.38 0.48 -4.94
C THR A 89 3.62 -0.79 -4.59
N GLN A 90 4.27 -1.94 -4.45
CA GLN A 90 3.60 -3.24 -4.35
C GLN A 90 3.80 -3.99 -3.02
N GLY A 91 4.57 -3.43 -2.08
CA GLY A 91 4.88 -4.06 -0.80
C GLY A 91 5.58 -5.42 -0.99
N GLY A 92 5.07 -6.44 -0.32
CA GLY A 92 5.53 -7.82 -0.41
C GLY A 92 5.00 -8.63 -1.60
N ILE A 93 4.04 -8.09 -2.35
CA ILE A 93 3.42 -8.82 -3.47
C ILE A 93 4.46 -8.99 -4.58
N SER A 94 4.60 -10.21 -5.10
CA SER A 94 5.54 -10.48 -6.20
C SER A 94 4.96 -10.07 -7.56
N ASP A 95 5.82 -9.73 -8.53
CA ASP A 95 5.40 -9.40 -9.90
C ASP A 95 4.51 -10.49 -10.50
N LYS A 96 4.82 -11.77 -10.23
CA LYS A 96 4.03 -12.92 -10.68
C LYS A 96 2.58 -12.87 -10.15
N VAL A 97 2.39 -12.57 -8.87
CA VAL A 97 1.05 -12.48 -8.26
C VAL A 97 0.28 -11.30 -8.85
N LEU A 98 0.95 -10.17 -9.10
CA LEU A 98 0.31 -9.01 -9.75
C LEU A 98 -0.09 -9.32 -11.20
N GLU A 99 0.73 -10.05 -11.95
CA GLU A 99 0.42 -10.51 -13.31
C GLU A 99 -0.78 -11.48 -13.31
N GLU A 100 -0.88 -12.37 -12.32
CA GLU A 100 -2.03 -13.27 -12.13
C GLU A 100 -3.34 -12.49 -11.84
N LEU A 101 -3.25 -11.28 -11.25
CA LEU A 101 -4.37 -10.34 -11.10
C LEU A 101 -4.65 -9.51 -12.38
N GLY A 102 -3.89 -9.68 -13.45
CA GLY A 102 -4.02 -8.91 -14.68
C GLY A 102 -3.41 -7.50 -14.63
N ILE A 103 -2.55 -7.22 -13.63
CA ILE A 103 -1.85 -5.94 -13.50
C ILE A 103 -0.52 -6.01 -14.28
N ASP A 104 -0.39 -5.23 -15.35
CA ASP A 104 0.89 -5.04 -16.04
C ASP A 104 1.82 -4.12 -15.24
N ILE A 105 2.55 -4.72 -14.30
CA ILE A 105 3.54 -4.01 -13.48
C ILE A 105 4.82 -3.69 -14.28
N GLY A 106 5.06 -4.38 -15.40
CA GLY A 106 6.26 -4.20 -16.22
C GLY A 106 6.36 -2.77 -16.76
N ASP A 107 5.27 -2.24 -17.28
CA ASP A 107 5.21 -0.86 -17.78
C ASP A 107 5.17 0.19 -16.67
N ALA A 108 4.61 -0.13 -15.50
CA ALA A 108 4.67 0.73 -14.31
C ALA A 108 6.12 0.87 -13.79
N HIS A 109 6.83 -0.25 -13.63
CA HIS A 109 8.23 -0.27 -13.20
C HIS A 109 9.16 0.41 -14.21
N LYS A 110 8.92 0.29 -15.52
CA LYS A 110 9.67 1.04 -16.55
C LYS A 110 9.45 2.54 -16.42
N ARG A 111 8.20 3.00 -16.30
CA ARG A 111 7.87 4.42 -16.13
C ARG A 111 8.51 4.99 -14.86
N LEU A 112 8.38 4.29 -13.74
CA LEU A 112 8.99 4.68 -12.48
C LEU A 112 10.51 4.75 -12.57
N ARG A 113 11.15 3.75 -13.19
CA ARG A 113 12.61 3.77 -13.41
C ARG A 113 13.04 4.95 -14.29
N ALA A 114 12.29 5.25 -15.35
CA ALA A 114 12.57 6.39 -16.22
C ALA A 114 12.49 7.72 -15.45
N VAL A 115 11.49 7.88 -14.57
CA VAL A 115 11.37 9.08 -13.72
C VAL A 115 12.51 9.16 -12.69
N VAL A 116 12.93 8.02 -12.13
CA VAL A 116 14.09 7.93 -11.23
C VAL A 116 15.39 8.31 -11.96
N ASP A 117 15.56 7.83 -13.19
CA ASP A 117 16.73 8.15 -14.01
C ASP A 117 16.74 9.64 -14.38
N ASP A 118 15.58 10.20 -14.71
CA ASP A 118 15.43 11.62 -15.01
C ASP A 118 15.78 12.50 -13.79
N LEU A 119 15.21 12.20 -12.63
CA LEU A 119 15.62 12.81 -11.36
C LEU A 119 17.13 12.64 -11.11
N SER A 120 17.70 11.49 -11.47
CA SER A 120 19.14 11.23 -11.29
C SER A 120 20.02 12.08 -12.20
N LYS A 121 19.57 12.42 -13.42
CA LYS A 121 20.28 13.33 -14.34
C LYS A 121 20.45 14.71 -13.73
N HIS A 122 19.40 15.23 -13.10
CA HIS A 122 19.46 16.55 -12.47
C HIS A 122 20.32 16.53 -11.20
N THR A 123 20.41 15.39 -10.51
CA THR A 123 21.04 15.31 -9.19
C THR A 123 22.49 14.79 -9.19
N HIS A 124 23.03 14.36 -10.34
CA HIS A 124 24.44 13.99 -10.48
C HIS A 124 25.28 15.13 -11.03
N VAL A 125 26.09 15.73 -10.15
CA VAL A 125 27.08 16.75 -10.49
C VAL A 125 28.31 16.08 -11.12
N ARG A 126 28.72 16.51 -12.32
CA ARG A 126 29.94 16.08 -13.01
C ARG A 126 30.68 17.30 -13.57
N PRO A 127 31.97 17.21 -13.90
CA PRO A 127 32.63 18.23 -14.71
C PRO A 127 31.81 18.52 -15.98
N GLY A 128 31.39 19.77 -16.18
CA GLY A 128 30.51 20.18 -17.28
C GLY A 128 29.01 20.28 -16.96
N THR A 129 28.57 20.02 -15.73
CA THR A 129 27.15 20.12 -15.32
C THR A 129 26.87 21.36 -14.45
N LEU A 130 27.72 22.38 -14.52
CA LEU A 130 27.50 23.65 -13.81
C LEU A 130 26.46 24.46 -14.56
N VAL A 131 25.39 24.84 -13.87
CA VAL A 131 24.34 25.72 -14.39
C VAL A 131 24.66 27.14 -13.93
N ASN A 132 24.90 28.04 -14.88
CA ASN A 132 25.33 29.41 -14.61
C ASN A 132 24.24 30.40 -15.05
N GLY A 133 24.10 31.48 -14.28
CA GLY A 133 23.10 32.53 -14.53
C GLY A 133 21.76 32.23 -13.85
N ASP A 134 21.13 33.27 -13.32
CA ASP A 134 19.92 33.13 -12.50
C ASP A 134 18.76 32.50 -13.26
N GLU A 135 18.58 32.85 -14.53
CA GLU A 135 17.52 32.29 -15.39
C GLU A 135 17.71 30.79 -15.62
N ALA A 136 18.93 30.36 -15.95
CA ALA A 136 19.21 28.93 -16.17
C ALA A 136 19.05 28.12 -14.87
N VAL A 137 19.43 28.70 -13.72
CA VAL A 137 19.23 28.07 -12.41
C VAL A 137 17.74 27.96 -12.09
N ALA A 138 16.93 29.00 -12.36
CA ALA A 138 15.49 28.96 -12.14
C ALA A 138 14.80 27.87 -12.98
N VAL A 139 15.12 27.78 -14.28
CA VAL A 139 14.61 26.71 -15.17
C VAL A 139 15.01 25.33 -14.66
N PHE A 140 16.27 25.17 -14.23
CA PHE A 140 16.74 23.91 -13.66
C PHE A 140 15.98 23.53 -12.38
N MET A 141 15.71 24.50 -11.49
CA MET A 141 14.95 24.28 -10.26
C MET A 141 13.54 23.77 -10.56
N GLU A 142 12.86 24.42 -11.51
CA GLU A 142 11.51 24.04 -11.94
C GLU A 142 11.48 22.59 -12.46
N GLN A 143 12.40 22.25 -13.37
CA GLN A 143 12.50 20.90 -13.93
C GLN A 143 12.76 19.83 -12.86
N ALA A 144 13.66 20.10 -11.91
CA ALA A 144 13.98 19.17 -10.84
C ALA A 144 12.81 18.99 -9.85
N LEU A 145 12.07 20.06 -9.53
CA LEU A 145 10.84 19.97 -8.73
C LEU A 145 9.75 19.18 -9.45
N GLU A 146 9.57 19.44 -10.74
CA GLU A 146 8.60 18.73 -11.56
C GLU A 146 8.93 17.23 -11.63
N ALA A 147 10.19 16.87 -11.85
CA ALA A 147 10.65 15.48 -11.85
C ALA A 147 10.39 14.80 -10.50
N MET A 148 10.64 15.49 -9.39
CA MET A 148 10.34 14.98 -8.04
C MET A 148 8.83 14.77 -7.83
N MET A 149 7.99 15.73 -8.23
CA MET A 149 6.54 15.60 -8.10
C MET A 149 6.00 14.45 -8.95
N ARG A 150 6.43 14.34 -10.20
CA ARG A 150 6.09 13.23 -11.10
C ARG A 150 6.50 11.88 -10.51
N PHE A 151 7.66 11.80 -9.87
CA PHE A 151 8.12 10.59 -9.18
C PHE A 151 7.16 10.18 -8.07
N LEU A 152 6.86 11.10 -7.15
CA LEU A 152 6.02 10.82 -5.99
C LEU A 152 4.58 10.48 -6.40
N SER A 153 4.03 11.18 -7.39
CA SER A 153 2.71 10.87 -7.95
C SER A 153 2.70 9.49 -8.59
N ALA A 154 3.70 9.15 -9.40
CA ALA A 154 3.76 7.83 -10.04
C ALA A 154 3.82 6.68 -9.00
N VAL A 155 4.54 6.85 -7.89
CA VAL A 155 4.57 5.85 -6.81
C VAL A 155 3.17 5.71 -6.18
N ALA A 156 2.51 6.82 -5.89
CA ALA A 156 1.17 6.83 -5.29
C ALA A 156 0.11 6.23 -6.23
N ASP A 157 0.16 6.57 -7.53
CA ASP A 157 -0.77 6.10 -8.54
C ASP A 157 -0.67 4.58 -8.71
N VAL A 158 0.55 4.04 -8.79
CA VAL A 158 0.78 2.59 -8.89
C VAL A 158 0.33 1.88 -7.61
N ARG A 159 0.65 2.42 -6.44
CA ARG A 159 0.17 1.88 -5.14
C ARG A 159 -1.36 1.84 -5.08
N SER A 160 -2.01 2.90 -5.56
CA SER A 160 -3.48 2.98 -5.60
C SER A 160 -4.06 1.96 -6.56
N ALA A 161 -3.50 1.81 -7.77
CA ALA A 161 -3.96 0.84 -8.75
C ALA A 161 -3.85 -0.59 -8.23
N ILE A 162 -2.73 -0.93 -7.58
CA ILE A 162 -2.56 -2.24 -6.93
C ILE A 162 -3.57 -2.43 -5.79
N SER A 163 -3.78 -1.40 -4.96
CA SER A 163 -4.73 -1.48 -3.84
C SER A 163 -6.16 -1.72 -4.31
N VAL A 164 -6.57 -1.09 -5.42
CA VAL A 164 -7.89 -1.32 -6.03
C VAL A 164 -8.00 -2.76 -6.54
N ALA A 165 -7.05 -3.22 -7.35
CA ALA A 165 -7.07 -4.57 -7.90
C ALA A 165 -7.04 -5.67 -6.82
N VAL A 166 -6.28 -5.47 -5.74
CA VAL A 166 -6.27 -6.39 -4.59
C VAL A 166 -7.61 -6.35 -3.85
N SER A 167 -8.23 -5.18 -3.68
CA SER A 167 -9.54 -5.06 -3.02
C SER A 167 -10.64 -5.76 -3.83
N GLU A 168 -10.63 -5.61 -5.15
CA GLU A 168 -11.55 -6.29 -6.07
C GLU A 168 -11.37 -7.81 -6.00
N HIS A 169 -10.13 -8.31 -6.04
CA HIS A 169 -9.86 -9.74 -5.91
C HIS A 169 -10.26 -10.30 -4.53
N ALA A 170 -10.00 -9.56 -3.46
CA ALA A 170 -10.37 -9.96 -2.11
C ALA A 170 -11.90 -10.01 -1.92
N ASN A 171 -12.66 -9.18 -2.62
CA ASN A 171 -14.12 -9.18 -2.54
C ASN A 171 -14.74 -10.53 -2.91
N ASP A 172 -14.26 -11.13 -3.99
CA ASP A 172 -14.76 -12.44 -4.46
C ASP A 172 -14.51 -13.56 -3.44
N LEU A 173 -13.48 -13.41 -2.59
CA LEU A 173 -13.05 -14.42 -1.62
C LEU A 173 -13.54 -14.13 -0.19
N ALA A 174 -13.89 -12.88 0.12
CA ALA A 174 -14.27 -12.47 1.47
C ALA A 174 -15.67 -12.95 1.86
N ILE A 175 -16.61 -13.06 0.92
CA ILE A 175 -18.00 -13.47 1.18
C ILE A 175 -18.06 -14.83 1.89
N ASP A 176 -17.25 -15.80 1.44
CA ASP A 176 -17.17 -17.13 2.04
C ASP A 176 -16.69 -17.06 3.50
N ALA A 177 -15.66 -16.25 3.79
CA ALA A 177 -15.12 -16.12 5.13
C ALA A 177 -16.08 -15.39 6.10
N LEU A 178 -16.87 -14.44 5.59
CA LEU A 178 -17.78 -13.62 6.39
C LEU A 178 -19.01 -14.38 6.85
N THR A 179 -19.55 -15.26 6.01
CA THR A 179 -20.81 -15.98 6.27
C THR A 179 -20.76 -16.76 7.58
N ASP A 180 -19.70 -17.53 7.83
CA ASP A 180 -19.57 -18.35 9.04
C ASP A 180 -19.36 -17.53 10.33
N SER A 181 -18.68 -16.38 10.22
CA SER A 181 -18.26 -15.61 11.39
C SER A 181 -19.35 -14.66 11.92
N VAL A 182 -20.22 -14.17 11.03
CA VAL A 182 -21.29 -13.23 11.40
C VAL A 182 -22.40 -13.92 12.22
N VAL A 183 -22.67 -15.20 11.94
CA VAL A 183 -23.68 -16.00 12.67
C VAL A 183 -23.42 -15.96 14.17
N GLN A 184 -22.16 -16.15 14.58
CA GLN A 184 -21.79 -16.26 16.00
C GLN A 184 -22.01 -14.99 16.82
N GLU A 185 -21.92 -13.81 16.21
CA GLU A 185 -22.14 -12.53 16.91
C GLU A 185 -23.63 -12.20 17.08
N LEU A 186 -24.50 -12.76 16.24
CA LEU A 186 -25.94 -12.50 16.28
C LEU A 186 -26.75 -13.57 17.03
N ASP A 187 -26.11 -14.64 17.51
CA ASP A 187 -26.73 -15.69 18.32
C ASP A 187 -27.25 -15.18 19.68
N GLU A 188 -26.83 -13.99 20.13
CA GLU A 188 -27.39 -13.37 21.35
C GLU A 188 -28.80 -12.78 21.17
N LEU A 189 -29.21 -12.51 19.92
CA LEU A 189 -30.47 -11.81 19.64
C LEU A 189 -31.69 -12.72 19.57
N SER A 190 -31.51 -14.04 19.37
CA SER A 190 -32.64 -14.96 19.19
C SER A 190 -32.35 -16.38 19.67
N THR A 191 -33.36 -17.25 19.69
CA THR A 191 -33.13 -18.67 20.01
C THR A 191 -32.39 -19.38 18.88
N HIS A 192 -32.67 -18.98 17.64
CA HIS A 192 -32.02 -19.47 16.44
C HIS A 192 -31.89 -18.34 15.41
N THR A 193 -30.66 -17.90 15.15
CA THR A 193 -30.38 -16.90 14.12
C THR A 193 -30.05 -17.61 12.81
N VAL A 194 -30.74 -17.22 11.73
CA VAL A 194 -30.43 -17.67 10.37
C VAL A 194 -29.88 -16.47 9.60
N VAL A 195 -28.68 -16.63 9.03
CA VAL A 195 -28.13 -15.62 8.12
C VAL A 195 -28.68 -15.87 6.73
N ASP A 196 -29.42 -14.90 6.21
CA ASP A 196 -29.98 -14.93 4.86
C ASP A 196 -28.91 -14.57 3.83
N GLU A 197 -28.19 -13.48 4.08
CA GLU A 197 -27.21 -12.93 3.16
C GLU A 197 -26.18 -12.05 3.89
N VAL A 198 -24.93 -12.10 3.46
CA VAL A 198 -23.89 -11.16 3.88
C VAL A 198 -23.40 -10.39 2.66
N ILE A 199 -23.54 -9.07 2.70
CA ILE A 199 -23.08 -8.18 1.62
C ILE A 199 -21.88 -7.40 2.13
N ALA A 200 -20.74 -7.52 1.45
CA ALA A 200 -19.62 -6.61 1.62
C ALA A 200 -19.84 -5.37 0.74
N ASP A 201 -20.06 -4.22 1.36
CA ASP A 201 -20.35 -2.96 0.67
C ASP A 201 -19.07 -2.23 0.25
N ASP A 202 -18.01 -2.36 1.06
CA ASP A 202 -16.75 -1.64 0.89
C ASP A 202 -15.59 -2.44 1.47
N ILE A 203 -14.64 -2.79 0.61
CA ILE A 203 -13.40 -3.49 0.97
C ILE A 203 -12.25 -2.58 0.60
N ARG A 204 -11.41 -2.25 1.58
CA ARG A 204 -10.28 -1.34 1.39
C ARG A 204 -9.01 -1.97 1.89
N VAL A 205 -7.99 -1.96 1.04
CA VAL A 205 -6.60 -2.18 1.47
C VAL A 205 -6.18 -1.02 2.38
N VAL A 206 -5.85 -1.36 3.63
CA VAL A 206 -5.32 -0.44 4.63
C VAL A 206 -3.80 -0.39 4.56
N GLU A 207 -3.19 -1.55 4.34
CA GLU A 207 -1.73 -1.70 4.30
C GLU A 207 -1.35 -2.89 3.40
N ILE A 208 -0.36 -2.70 2.54
CA ILE A 208 0.34 -3.81 1.87
C ILE A 208 1.71 -3.90 2.53
N GLY A 209 1.85 -4.88 3.42
CA GLY A 209 3.06 -5.17 4.16
C GLY A 209 3.99 -6.12 3.40
N PRO A 210 5.04 -6.65 4.06
CA PRO A 210 6.01 -7.53 3.44
C PRO A 210 5.53 -8.97 3.23
N ARG A 211 4.54 -9.41 4.01
CA ARG A 211 4.04 -10.80 4.02
C ARG A 211 2.53 -10.89 3.90
N ASP A 212 1.84 -9.81 4.26
CA ASP A 212 0.40 -9.75 4.28
C ASP A 212 -0.13 -8.39 3.80
N VAL A 213 -1.37 -8.42 3.35
CA VAL A 213 -2.20 -7.26 3.04
C VAL A 213 -3.29 -7.19 4.10
N LYS A 214 -3.44 -6.02 4.71
CA LYS A 214 -4.49 -5.74 5.69
C LYS A 214 -5.65 -5.04 4.99
N LEU A 215 -6.85 -5.54 5.24
CA LEU A 215 -8.09 -5.10 4.63
C LEU A 215 -9.07 -4.69 5.74
N ASP A 216 -9.74 -3.56 5.55
CA ASP A 216 -10.93 -3.20 6.31
C ASP A 216 -12.15 -3.48 5.43
N VAL A 217 -13.09 -4.25 5.96
CA VAL A 217 -14.35 -4.60 5.27
C VAL A 217 -15.53 -4.04 6.05
N ARG A 218 -16.41 -3.35 5.32
CA ARG A 218 -17.69 -2.87 5.81
C ARG A 218 -18.79 -3.48 4.97
N GLY A 219 -19.88 -3.81 5.62
CA GLY A 219 -20.99 -4.43 4.94
C GLY A 219 -22.26 -4.45 5.76
N THR A 220 -23.23 -5.19 5.25
CA THR A 220 -24.52 -5.41 5.89
C THR A 220 -24.82 -6.89 5.91
N VAL A 221 -25.23 -7.41 7.06
CA VAL A 221 -25.80 -8.76 7.17
C VAL A 221 -27.32 -8.69 7.27
N TYR A 222 -27.97 -9.59 6.56
CA TYR A 222 -29.41 -9.83 6.60
C TYR A 222 -29.66 -11.13 7.35
N VAL A 223 -30.55 -11.09 8.34
CA VAL A 223 -30.85 -12.24 9.19
C VAL A 223 -32.35 -12.43 9.41
N GLU A 224 -32.73 -13.67 9.66
CA GLU A 224 -34.00 -14.04 10.25
C GLU A 224 -33.77 -14.51 11.69
N LEU A 225 -34.33 -13.76 12.64
CA LEU A 225 -34.30 -14.02 14.07
C LEU A 225 -35.52 -14.85 14.46
N ASN A 226 -35.29 -16.07 14.94
CA ASN A 226 -36.37 -16.99 15.33
C ASN A 226 -36.47 -17.10 16.86
N TYR A 227 -37.68 -16.87 17.37
CA TYR A 227 -38.01 -16.93 18.78
C TYR A 227 -38.93 -18.13 19.03
N GLY A 228 -38.46 -19.05 19.86
CA GLY A 228 -39.16 -20.29 20.17
C GLY A 228 -38.43 -21.54 19.67
N SER A 229 -38.73 -22.66 20.32
CA SER A 229 -38.17 -23.96 20.00
C SER A 229 -38.80 -24.57 18.74
N SER A 230 -38.20 -25.64 18.20
CA SER A 230 -38.80 -26.39 17.08
C SER A 230 -40.18 -26.99 17.39
N SER A 231 -40.57 -27.07 18.67
CA SER A 231 -41.94 -27.46 19.06
C SER A 231 -42.92 -26.29 18.94
N ASP A 232 -42.48 -25.08 19.29
CA ASP A 232 -43.32 -23.87 19.24
C ASP A 232 -43.66 -23.54 17.79
N PHE A 233 -42.67 -23.60 16.89
CA PHE A 233 -42.91 -23.47 15.45
C PHE A 233 -43.87 -24.54 14.89
N ARG A 234 -43.81 -25.78 15.37
CA ARG A 234 -44.75 -26.86 14.95
C ARG A 234 -46.19 -26.62 15.43
N ARG A 235 -46.36 -25.89 16.54
CA ARG A 235 -47.68 -25.54 17.10
C ARG A 235 -48.22 -24.21 16.56
N GLY A 236 -47.40 -23.45 15.83
CA GLY A 236 -47.74 -22.10 15.36
C GLY A 236 -47.50 -21.00 16.39
N ASP A 237 -46.79 -21.31 17.48
CA ASP A 237 -46.48 -20.39 18.58
C ASP A 237 -45.09 -19.72 18.42
N GLY A 238 -44.29 -20.18 17.45
CA GLY A 238 -43.00 -19.56 17.12
C GLY A 238 -43.16 -18.24 16.37
N ALA A 239 -42.19 -17.33 16.54
CA ALA A 239 -42.18 -16.04 15.87
C ALA A 239 -40.86 -15.82 15.13
N SER A 240 -40.94 -15.26 13.93
CA SER A 240 -39.78 -14.93 13.09
C SER A 240 -39.78 -13.43 12.77
N MET A 241 -38.60 -12.81 12.85
CA MET A 241 -38.42 -11.40 12.52
C MET A 241 -37.20 -11.23 11.62
N ARG A 242 -37.34 -10.43 10.56
CA ARG A 242 -36.21 -10.08 9.70
C ARG A 242 -35.47 -8.86 10.26
N GLY A 243 -34.15 -8.95 10.28
CA GLY A 243 -33.25 -7.90 10.70
C GLY A 243 -32.17 -7.65 9.67
N LYS A 244 -31.59 -6.45 9.69
CA LYS A 244 -30.36 -6.15 8.97
C LYS A 244 -29.46 -5.28 9.83
N TYR A 245 -28.18 -5.61 9.86
CA TYR A 245 -27.22 -4.97 10.75
C TYR A 245 -25.93 -4.67 9.99
N PRO A 246 -25.40 -3.43 10.07
CA PRO A 246 -24.10 -3.15 9.49
C PRO A 246 -23.01 -3.84 10.30
N PHE A 247 -21.95 -4.28 9.61
CA PHE A 247 -20.79 -4.87 10.24
C PHE A 247 -19.48 -4.20 9.79
N LEU A 248 -18.47 -4.33 10.65
CA LEU A 248 -17.09 -3.97 10.38
C LEU A 248 -16.19 -5.13 10.78
N VAL A 249 -15.26 -5.50 9.90
CA VAL A 249 -14.28 -6.54 10.19
C VAL A 249 -12.94 -6.22 9.53
N ARG A 250 -11.87 -6.68 10.19
CA ARG A 250 -10.52 -6.65 9.65
C ARG A 250 -10.18 -8.00 9.07
N MET A 251 -9.61 -7.99 7.87
CA MET A 251 -9.10 -9.19 7.23
C MET A 251 -7.62 -9.04 6.92
N VAL A 252 -6.92 -10.16 6.85
CA VAL A 252 -5.52 -10.24 6.48
C VAL A 252 -5.38 -11.29 5.39
N ALA A 253 -4.70 -10.93 4.31
CA ALA A 253 -4.47 -11.78 3.16
C ALA A 253 -2.97 -11.98 2.94
N PRO A 254 -2.43 -13.21 2.85
CA PRO A 254 -1.03 -13.42 2.51
C PRO A 254 -0.68 -12.84 1.14
N VAL A 255 0.49 -12.21 0.97
CA VAL A 255 0.91 -11.64 -0.32
C VAL A 255 1.16 -12.69 -1.42
N ALA A 256 1.18 -13.97 -1.05
CA ALA A 256 1.43 -15.09 -1.94
C ALA A 256 0.19 -15.52 -2.74
N ASP A 257 -1.01 -15.40 -2.16
CA ASP A 257 -2.27 -15.85 -2.77
C ASP A 257 -3.44 -14.87 -2.59
N LEU A 258 -3.24 -13.82 -1.78
CA LEU A 258 -4.21 -12.77 -1.50
C LEU A 258 -5.57 -13.27 -1.00
N LYS A 259 -5.60 -14.46 -0.39
CA LYS A 259 -6.81 -15.02 0.19
C LYS A 259 -7.09 -14.38 1.55
N PRO A 260 -8.17 -13.59 1.71
CA PRO A 260 -8.42 -12.88 2.94
C PRO A 260 -8.97 -13.82 4.02
N GLY A 261 -8.35 -13.80 5.19
CA GLY A 261 -8.86 -14.43 6.41
C GLY A 261 -9.28 -13.37 7.43
N ILE A 262 -10.34 -13.63 8.19
CA ILE A 262 -10.81 -12.72 9.25
C ILE A 262 -9.79 -12.71 10.39
N VAL A 263 -9.46 -11.51 10.88
CA VAL A 263 -8.59 -11.32 12.04
C VAL A 263 -9.37 -10.67 13.17
N GLY A 264 -9.54 -11.41 14.26
CA GLY A 264 -10.32 -10.99 15.42
C GLY A 264 -11.79 -11.37 15.29
N ARG A 265 -12.68 -10.55 15.86
CA ARG A 265 -14.14 -10.74 15.78
C ARG A 265 -14.75 -9.77 14.79
N VAL A 266 -15.78 -10.22 14.09
CA VAL A 266 -16.67 -9.34 13.35
C VAL A 266 -17.41 -8.47 14.35
N ARG A 267 -17.51 -7.16 14.09
CA ARG A 267 -18.34 -6.27 14.91
C ARG A 267 -19.61 -6.00 14.16
N VAL A 268 -20.74 -6.45 14.70
CA VAL A 268 -22.06 -6.17 14.15
C VAL A 268 -22.73 -5.11 15.03
N ASP A 269 -23.22 -4.04 14.43
CA ASP A 269 -23.97 -3.02 15.13
C ASP A 269 -25.45 -3.40 15.16
N ASN A 270 -25.90 -3.93 16.29
CA ASN A 270 -27.27 -4.36 16.52
C ASN A 270 -28.12 -3.34 17.30
N SER A 271 -27.65 -2.09 17.45
CA SER A 271 -28.35 -1.08 18.26
C SER A 271 -29.78 -0.82 17.79
N SER A 272 -30.03 -0.92 16.48
CA SER A 272 -31.35 -0.74 15.85
C SER A 272 -32.39 -1.79 16.27
N PHE A 273 -31.96 -2.89 16.91
CA PHE A 273 -32.89 -3.89 17.45
C PHE A 273 -33.60 -3.40 18.72
N PHE A 274 -32.99 -2.47 19.47
CA PHE A 274 -33.47 -2.02 20.78
C PHE A 274 -34.27 -0.71 20.73
N GLU A 275 -34.46 -0.14 19.53
CA GLU A 275 -35.26 1.08 19.28
C GLU A 275 -36.71 0.75 18.94
#